data_AF-A0A519Y5E6-F1
#
_entry.id   AF-A0A519Y5E6-F1
#
_cell.length_a   1.000
_cell.length_b   1.000
_cell.length_c   1.000
_cell.angle_alpha   90.00
_cell.angle_beta   90.00
_cell.angle_gamma   90.00
#
_symmetry.space_group_name_H-M   'P 1'
#
loop_
_entity.id
_entity.type
_entity.pdbx_description
1 polymer ?
#
loop_
_entity_poly.entity_id
_entity_poly.type
_entity_poly.pdbx_seq_one_letter_code
_entity_poly.pdbx_strand_id
1 'polypeptide(L)'
;MSTPFQRVYFFDSSPALGTPGQLGTALAEVLPRLRYKYPASLRLTYYATDLVQLRGFYRFYNDNFGIRAHTFELEAPVKVSAFFTLYPFYRYHTQTAADYFAPYLAHSVTNEFYTSDYDLSAFSAHKAGLGLRYAPLYGLGRFKVPFGSRITKFKSLDLRYGYYRQSTGLTANVVSFDLAFVMP
;
A
#
# COMPACT_ATOMS: atom_id res chain seq x y z
N MET A 1 -10.54 -16.40 -3.68
CA MET A 1 -9.20 -15.98 -3.23
C MET A 1 -8.13 -16.30 -4.26
N SER A 2 -8.27 -17.39 -5.03
CA SER A 2 -7.73 -17.42 -6.39
C SER A 2 -8.51 -16.43 -7.27
N THR A 3 -7.79 -15.71 -8.12
CA THR A 3 -8.41 -14.92 -9.19
C THR A 3 -8.52 -15.79 -10.44
N PRO A 4 -9.73 -15.99 -11.01
CA PRO A 4 -9.91 -16.90 -12.15
C PRO A 4 -9.23 -16.40 -13.44
N PHE A 5 -8.69 -15.19 -13.42
CA PHE A 5 -8.02 -14.54 -14.54
C PHE A 5 -6.49 -14.68 -14.50
N GLN A 6 -5.90 -14.94 -13.33
CA GLN A 6 -4.45 -15.06 -13.22
C GLN A 6 -3.99 -16.41 -13.78
N ARG A 7 -3.05 -16.37 -14.73
CA ARG A 7 -2.48 -17.55 -15.39
C ARG A 7 -1.11 -17.86 -14.84
N VAL A 8 -0.88 -19.15 -14.56
CA VAL A 8 0.39 -19.68 -14.12
C VAL A 8 0.93 -20.62 -15.20
N TYR A 9 2.20 -20.45 -15.55
CA TYR A 9 2.89 -21.17 -16.61
C TYR A 9 3.87 -22.17 -15.99
N PHE A 10 3.78 -23.41 -16.43
CA PHE A 10 4.53 -24.54 -15.86
C PHE A 10 5.72 -24.94 -16.74
N PHE A 11 6.82 -25.41 -16.14
CA PHE A 11 7.97 -25.92 -16.88
C PHE A 11 7.77 -27.37 -17.34
N ASP A 12 7.06 -28.19 -16.55
CA ASP A 12 6.75 -29.58 -16.85
C ASP A 12 5.46 -29.66 -17.68
N SER A 13 5.54 -29.33 -18.97
CA SER A 13 4.51 -29.72 -19.92
C SER A 13 5.09 -30.68 -20.93
N SER A 14 4.65 -31.94 -20.86
CA SER A 14 4.91 -32.95 -21.88
C SER A 14 4.56 -32.40 -23.27
N PRO A 15 5.50 -32.42 -24.24
CA PRO A 15 5.21 -32.01 -25.60
C PRO A 15 4.35 -33.09 -26.25
N ALA A 16 3.03 -32.91 -26.25
CA ALA A 16 2.16 -33.58 -27.22
C ALA A 16 2.33 -33.03 -28.65
N LEU A 17 3.22 -32.04 -28.86
CA LEU A 17 3.73 -31.64 -30.18
C LEU A 17 5.23 -31.33 -30.03
N GLY A 18 6.08 -32.14 -30.65
CA GLY A 18 7.55 -32.07 -30.61
C GLY A 18 8.15 -30.84 -31.31
N THR A 19 7.80 -29.64 -30.85
CA THR A 19 8.28 -28.37 -31.39
C THR A 19 9.07 -27.60 -30.33
N PRO A 20 10.38 -27.38 -30.51
CA PRO A 20 11.14 -26.45 -29.67
C PRO A 20 10.53 -25.04 -29.80
N GLY A 21 10.03 -24.48 -28.70
CA GLY A 21 9.42 -23.15 -28.65
C GLY A 21 7.92 -23.08 -28.33
N GLN A 22 7.28 -24.19 -27.93
CA GLN A 22 5.85 -24.18 -27.58
C GLN A 22 5.63 -23.98 -26.08
N LEU A 23 4.96 -22.88 -25.76
CA LEU A 23 4.68 -22.30 -24.45
C LEU A 23 4.14 -23.34 -23.44
N GLY A 24 4.68 -23.33 -22.21
CA GLY A 24 4.24 -24.22 -21.13
C GLY A 24 2.73 -24.15 -20.88
N THR A 25 2.15 -25.26 -20.41
CA THR A 25 0.71 -25.33 -20.07
C THR A 25 0.35 -24.15 -19.15
N ALA A 26 -0.73 -23.44 -19.47
CA ALA A 26 -1.19 -22.29 -18.71
C ALA A 26 -2.46 -22.67 -17.93
N LEU A 27 -2.33 -22.87 -16.61
CA LEU A 27 -3.49 -23.14 -15.75
C LEU A 27 -3.91 -21.87 -15.00
N ALA A 28 -5.17 -21.82 -14.61
CA ALA A 28 -5.64 -20.78 -13.70
C ALA A 28 -4.97 -20.96 -12.34
N GLU A 29 -4.64 -19.86 -11.66
CA GLU A 29 -4.10 -19.84 -10.30
C GLU A 29 -4.97 -20.67 -9.35
N VAL A 30 -4.33 -21.48 -8.50
CA VAL A 30 -5.01 -22.26 -7.46
C VAL A 30 -4.36 -21.96 -6.12
N LEU A 31 -5.16 -21.43 -5.20
CA LEU A 31 -4.75 -21.05 -3.84
C LEU A 31 -5.72 -21.64 -2.82
N PRO A 32 -5.27 -21.88 -1.57
CA PRO A 32 -6.16 -22.36 -0.52
C PRO A 32 -7.37 -21.43 -0.34
N ARG A 33 -8.54 -22.02 -0.12
CA ARG A 33 -9.81 -21.26 -0.03
C ARG A 33 -9.84 -20.30 1.18
N LEU A 34 -9.17 -20.68 2.26
CA LEU A 34 -9.13 -19.92 3.52
C LEU A 34 -7.74 -19.30 3.73
N ARG A 35 -7.72 -17.98 3.95
CA ARG A 35 -6.52 -17.24 4.32
C ARG A 35 -6.72 -16.53 5.65
N TYR A 36 -5.94 -16.91 6.64
CA TYR A 36 -5.94 -16.30 7.97
C TYR A 36 -4.84 -15.24 8.03
N LYS A 37 -5.21 -14.02 8.45
CA LYS A 37 -4.32 -12.86 8.48
C LYS A 37 -4.17 -12.35 9.91
N TYR A 38 -2.94 -12.18 10.36
CA TYR A 38 -2.60 -11.75 11.71
C TYR A 38 -1.80 -10.44 11.66
N PRO A 39 -2.47 -9.29 11.50
CA PRO A 39 -1.81 -7.99 11.57
C PRO A 39 -1.65 -7.52 13.03
N ALA A 40 -0.45 -7.06 13.38
CA ALA A 40 -0.18 -6.36 14.64
C ALA A 40 0.48 -5.02 14.33
N SER A 41 0.12 -3.95 15.04
CA SER A 41 0.71 -2.63 14.80
C SER A 41 0.94 -1.84 16.08
N LEU A 42 2.03 -1.07 16.09
CA LEU A 42 2.41 -0.14 17.13
C LEU A 42 2.45 1.27 16.53
N ARG A 43 1.87 2.24 17.23
CA ARG A 43 1.94 3.65 16.88
C ARG A 43 2.47 4.43 18.08
N LEU A 44 3.53 5.20 17.84
CA LEU A 44 4.19 6.05 18.83
C LEU A 44 4.12 7.49 18.35
N THR A 45 3.68 8.38 19.23
CA THR A 45 3.68 9.82 18.98
C THR A 45 4.50 10.49 20.06
N TYR A 46 5.58 11.15 19.66
CA TYR A 46 6.46 11.90 20.55
C TYR A 46 6.35 13.39 20.23
N TYR A 47 6.10 14.18 21.26
CA TYR A 47 6.02 15.64 21.17
C TYR A 47 7.36 16.22 21.60
N ALA A 48 8.25 16.46 20.63
CA ALA A 48 9.57 17.04 20.92
C ALA A 48 9.45 18.51 21.34
N THR A 49 8.50 19.24 20.76
CA THR A 49 8.18 20.64 21.07
C THR A 49 6.72 20.92 20.66
N ASP A 50 6.15 22.05 21.05
CA ASP A 50 4.81 22.47 20.62
C ASP A 50 4.65 22.58 19.09
N LEU A 51 5.77 22.79 18.40
CA LEU A 51 5.87 22.93 16.95
C LEU A 51 6.24 21.63 16.24
N VAL A 52 6.90 20.67 16.90
CA VAL A 52 7.46 19.47 16.24
C VAL A 52 6.92 18.21 16.91
N GLN A 53 6.30 17.36 16.09
CA GLN A 53 5.85 16.04 16.47
C GLN A 53 6.63 15.00 15.68
N LEU A 54 6.91 13.86 16.30
CA LEU A 54 7.42 12.68 15.62
C LEU A 54 6.39 11.57 15.78
N ARG A 55 6.03 10.93 14.67
CA ARG A 55 5.08 9.84 14.62
C ARG A 55 5.77 8.63 14.02
N GLY A 56 6.01 7.64 14.86
CA GLY A 56 6.48 6.33 14.44
C GLY A 56 5.30 5.37 14.31
N PHE A 57 5.28 4.61 13.23
CA PHE A 57 4.31 3.55 13.01
C PHE A 57 5.05 2.30 12.54
N TYR A 58 4.80 1.19 13.23
CA TYR A 58 5.33 -0.11 12.86
C TYR A 58 4.18 -1.10 12.75
N ARG A 59 4.16 -1.89 11.69
CA ARG A 59 3.19 -2.97 11.49
C ARG A 59 3.93 -4.24 11.14
N PHE A 60 3.63 -5.28 11.91
CA PHE A 60 3.96 -6.66 11.58
C PHE A 60 2.73 -7.33 10.96
N TYR A 61 2.94 -8.10 9.91
CA TYR A 61 1.90 -8.88 9.25
C TYR A 61 2.42 -10.29 9.04
N ASN A 62 1.57 -11.27 9.38
CA ASN A 62 1.81 -12.67 9.11
C ASN A 62 0.53 -13.32 8.61
N ASP A 63 0.62 -14.30 7.72
CA ASP A 63 -0.50 -15.13 7.31
C ASP A 63 -0.15 -16.62 7.16
N ASN A 64 -1.17 -17.43 6.93
CA ASN A 64 -1.04 -18.87 6.73
C ASN A 64 -0.53 -19.28 5.33
N PHE A 65 -0.21 -18.31 4.46
CA PHE A 65 0.44 -18.57 3.17
C PHE A 65 1.96 -18.41 3.27
N GLY A 66 2.50 -18.22 4.48
CA GLY A 66 3.93 -18.02 4.71
C GLY A 66 4.39 -16.57 4.56
N ILE A 67 3.49 -15.64 4.22
CA ILE A 67 3.87 -14.23 4.04
C ILE A 67 4.11 -13.58 5.39
N ARG A 68 5.33 -13.07 5.56
CA ARG A 68 5.74 -12.20 6.66
C ARG A 68 6.11 -10.83 6.11
N ALA A 69 5.50 -9.79 6.65
CA ALA A 69 5.79 -8.43 6.24
C ALA A 69 5.99 -7.48 7.42
N HIS A 70 6.92 -6.56 7.22
CA HIS A 70 7.26 -5.50 8.15
C HIS A 70 7.06 -4.16 7.46
N THR A 71 6.25 -3.30 8.05
CA THR A 71 6.06 -1.91 7.60
C THR A 71 6.56 -0.98 8.69
N PHE A 72 7.48 -0.09 8.34
CA PHE A 72 7.91 1.01 9.17
C PHE A 72 7.55 2.32 8.49
N GLU A 73 6.98 3.26 9.24
CA GLU A 73 6.63 4.58 8.75
C GLU A 73 7.00 5.62 9.82
N LEU A 74 7.75 6.62 9.39
CA LEU A 74 8.16 7.75 10.21
C LEU A 74 7.64 9.02 9.56
N GLU A 75 6.90 9.81 10.33
CA GLU A 75 6.37 11.10 9.92
C GLU A 75 6.81 12.15 10.95
N ALA A 76 7.23 13.32 10.48
CA ALA A 76 7.69 14.41 11.34
C ALA A 76 6.91 15.70 11.09
N PRO A 77 5.68 15.86 11.64
CA PRO A 77 4.93 17.09 11.47
C PRO A 77 5.59 18.27 12.18
N VAL A 78 5.92 19.30 11.42
CA VAL A 78 6.49 20.59 11.85
C VAL A 78 5.49 21.70 11.54
N LYS A 79 5.02 22.38 12.58
CA LYS A 79 4.21 23.59 12.46
C LYS A 79 5.12 24.75 12.09
N VAL A 80 5.03 25.23 10.86
CA VAL A 80 5.78 26.39 10.37
C VAL A 80 5.10 27.68 10.82
N SER A 81 3.77 27.67 10.92
CA SER A 81 2.97 28.77 11.46
C SER A 81 1.75 28.24 12.21
N ALA A 82 0.93 29.15 12.76
CA ALA A 82 -0.34 28.78 13.38
C ALA A 82 -1.33 28.08 12.40
N PHE A 83 -1.09 28.18 11.09
CA PHE A 83 -1.99 27.68 10.06
C PHE A 83 -1.34 26.65 9.13
N PHE A 84 -0.02 26.67 8.98
CA PHE A 84 0.72 25.76 8.10
C PHE A 84 1.46 24.69 8.89
N THR A 85 1.24 23.43 8.54
CA THR A 85 1.99 22.28 9.03
C THR A 85 2.61 21.55 7.86
N LEU A 86 3.92 21.38 7.90
CA LEU A 86 4.67 20.58 6.95
C LEU A 86 4.99 19.23 7.60
N TYR A 87 4.72 18.12 6.92
CA TYR A 87 4.98 16.79 7.47
C TYR A 87 5.71 15.91 6.45
N PRO A 88 7.06 15.96 6.41
CA PRO A 88 7.83 14.96 5.70
C PRO A 88 7.54 13.57 6.27
N PHE A 89 7.50 12.58 5.39
CA PHE A 89 7.29 11.19 5.79
C PHE A 89 8.16 10.25 4.96
N TYR A 90 8.52 9.14 5.60
CA TYR A 90 9.19 8.02 4.97
C TYR A 90 8.57 6.72 5.44
N ARG A 91 8.24 5.84 4.49
CA ARG A 91 7.70 4.52 4.74
C ARG A 91 8.56 3.49 4.04
N TYR A 92 8.96 2.49 4.79
CA TYR A 92 9.64 1.30 4.31
C TYR A 92 8.74 0.08 4.54
N HIS A 93 8.63 -0.77 3.53
CA HIS A 93 7.88 -2.02 3.59
C HIS A 93 8.76 -3.13 3.06
N THR A 94 8.79 -4.27 3.75
CA THR A 94 9.41 -5.49 3.25
C THR A 94 8.48 -6.66 3.50
N GLN A 95 8.42 -7.57 2.54
CA GLN A 95 7.54 -8.73 2.54
C GLN A 95 8.30 -9.94 1.99
N THR A 96 8.10 -11.11 2.58
CA THR A 96 8.55 -12.40 2.06
C THR A 96 7.56 -12.97 1.05
N ALA A 97 8.03 -13.86 0.17
CA ALA A 97 7.16 -14.56 -0.76
C ALA A 97 6.19 -15.50 -0.01
N ALA A 98 5.03 -15.73 -0.60
CA ALA A 98 4.15 -16.82 -0.18
C ALA A 98 4.78 -18.18 -0.52
N ASP A 99 4.42 -19.22 0.23
CA ASP A 99 4.88 -20.60 0.04
C ASP A 99 4.53 -21.14 -1.36
N TYR A 100 3.44 -20.63 -1.95
CA TYR A 100 2.93 -21.05 -3.26
C TYR A 100 3.40 -20.14 -4.41
N PHE A 101 4.21 -19.12 -4.14
CA PHE A 101 4.68 -18.20 -5.16
C PHE A 101 5.89 -18.77 -5.90
N ALA A 102 5.82 -18.79 -7.23
CA ALA A 102 6.99 -18.97 -8.07
C ALA A 102 6.90 -18.11 -9.34
N PRO A 103 8.05 -17.64 -9.86
CA PRO A 103 8.10 -16.82 -11.06
C PRO A 103 7.67 -17.60 -12.30
N TYR A 104 7.62 -16.89 -13.43
CA TYR A 104 7.24 -17.45 -14.72
C TYR A 104 8.05 -18.72 -15.05
N LEU A 105 7.35 -19.80 -15.44
CA LEU A 105 7.94 -21.11 -15.76
C LEU A 105 8.75 -21.76 -14.63
N ALA A 106 8.45 -21.48 -13.37
CA ALA A 106 9.10 -22.13 -12.23
C ALA A 106 8.20 -23.14 -11.50
N HIS A 107 6.93 -23.27 -11.88
CA HIS A 107 5.98 -24.21 -11.29
C HIS A 107 5.98 -25.57 -11.99
N SER A 108 5.85 -26.65 -11.22
CA SER A 108 5.58 -28.00 -11.73
C SER A 108 4.09 -28.32 -11.64
N VAL A 109 3.57 -29.08 -12.60
CA VAL A 109 2.16 -29.46 -12.67
C VAL A 109 1.73 -30.37 -11.51
N THR A 110 2.69 -30.91 -10.75
CA THR A 110 2.43 -31.71 -9.54
C THR A 110 2.10 -30.87 -8.31
N ASN A 111 2.27 -29.55 -8.36
CA ASN A 111 2.01 -28.67 -7.23
C ASN A 111 0.50 -28.56 -6.96
N GLU A 112 0.08 -28.79 -5.70
CA GLU A 112 -1.34 -28.67 -5.30
C GLU A 112 -1.84 -27.21 -5.34
N PHE A 113 -0.99 -26.26 -4.98
CA PHE A 113 -1.28 -24.82 -5.00
C PHE A 113 -0.13 -24.06 -5.66
N TYR A 114 -0.47 -23.06 -6.46
CA TYR A 114 0.50 -22.31 -7.26
C TYR A 114 -0.03 -20.92 -7.62
N THR A 115 0.86 -19.92 -7.53
CA THR A 115 0.61 -18.55 -7.99
C THR A 115 1.88 -17.97 -8.60
N SER A 116 1.71 -17.13 -9.62
CA SER A 116 2.76 -16.27 -10.18
C SER A 116 2.39 -14.79 -10.07
N ASP A 117 1.52 -14.46 -9.11
CA ASP A 117 1.17 -13.08 -8.77
C ASP A 117 2.30 -12.42 -7.97
N TYR A 118 2.89 -11.37 -8.53
CA TYR A 118 3.97 -10.62 -7.89
C TYR A 118 3.52 -9.87 -6.63
N ASP A 119 2.22 -9.70 -6.39
CA ASP A 119 1.70 -9.17 -5.12
C ASP A 119 1.94 -10.14 -3.95
N LEU A 120 2.09 -11.44 -4.24
CA LEU A 120 2.42 -12.50 -3.27
C LEU A 120 3.92 -12.85 -3.28
N SER A 121 4.72 -12.13 -4.05
CA SER A 121 6.18 -12.32 -4.10
C SER A 121 6.90 -11.64 -2.94
N ALA A 122 8.19 -11.96 -2.80
CA ALA A 122 9.08 -11.24 -1.90
C ALA A 122 9.43 -9.88 -2.52
N PHE A 123 9.17 -8.79 -1.80
CA PHE A 123 9.54 -7.46 -2.27
C PHE A 123 9.83 -6.49 -1.13
N SER A 124 10.60 -5.46 -1.45
CA SER A 124 10.77 -4.28 -0.61
C SER A 124 10.27 -3.04 -1.34
N ALA A 125 9.60 -2.15 -0.61
CA ALA A 125 9.10 -0.89 -1.13
C ALA A 125 9.50 0.28 -0.23
N HIS A 126 9.85 1.38 -0.88
CA HIS A 126 10.20 2.65 -0.27
C HIS A 126 9.21 3.70 -0.75
N LYS A 127 8.64 4.46 0.19
CA LYS A 127 7.78 5.59 -0.11
C LYS A 127 8.25 6.79 0.68
N ALA A 128 8.74 7.81 0.00
CA ALA A 128 9.17 9.06 0.61
C ALA A 128 8.31 10.19 0.09
N GLY A 129 8.06 11.20 0.91
CA GLY A 129 7.24 12.32 0.46
C GLY A 129 7.12 13.44 1.46
N LEU A 130 6.30 14.40 1.07
CA LEU A 130 6.06 15.61 1.82
C LEU A 130 4.58 15.93 1.81
N GLY A 131 4.03 16.21 2.98
CA GLY A 131 2.70 16.73 3.14
C GLY A 131 2.70 18.18 3.61
N LEU A 132 1.74 18.95 3.13
CA LEU A 132 1.47 20.32 3.52
C LEU A 132 0.00 20.44 3.90
N ARG A 133 -0.24 20.77 5.16
CA ARG A 133 -1.56 21.05 5.68
C ARG A 133 -1.73 22.54 5.94
N TYR A 134 -2.82 23.08 5.43
CA TYR A 134 -3.27 24.44 5.67
C TYR A 134 -4.61 24.44 6.43
N ALA A 135 -4.58 24.87 7.69
CA ALA A 135 -5.71 24.81 8.61
C ALA A 135 -5.81 26.11 9.47
N PRO A 136 -6.33 27.21 8.92
CA PRO A 136 -6.51 28.44 9.68
C PRO A 136 -7.54 28.30 10.81
N LEU A 137 -7.32 29.01 11.93
CA LEU A 137 -8.18 29.00 13.13
C LEU A 137 -9.67 29.23 12.79
N TYR A 138 -9.95 30.17 11.87
CA TYR A 138 -11.30 30.52 11.48
C TYR A 138 -11.85 29.73 10.27
N GLY A 139 -11.13 28.73 9.77
CA GLY A 139 -11.45 27.99 8.55
C GLY A 139 -11.12 28.76 7.27
N LEU A 140 -11.10 28.05 6.14
CA LEU A 140 -10.73 28.55 4.82
C LEU A 140 -11.85 29.36 4.15
N GLY A 141 -13.10 29.09 4.50
CA GLY A 141 -14.24 29.81 3.93
C GLY A 141 -15.56 29.35 4.52
N ARG A 142 -16.59 30.19 4.36
CA ARG A 142 -17.98 29.92 4.74
C ARG A 142 -18.86 30.11 3.51
N PHE A 143 -19.65 29.12 3.15
CA PHE A 143 -20.59 29.24 2.03
C PHE A 143 -21.96 28.66 2.40
N LYS A 144 -23.01 29.24 1.80
CA LYS A 144 -24.38 28.72 1.91
C LYS A 144 -24.61 27.71 0.80
N VAL A 145 -25.15 26.55 1.16
CA VAL A 145 -25.58 25.55 0.17
C VAL A 145 -26.98 25.89 -0.34
N PRO A 146 -27.27 25.75 -1.65
CA PRO A 146 -28.53 26.21 -2.25
C PRO A 146 -29.80 25.52 -1.71
N PHE A 147 -29.66 24.38 -1.03
CA PHE A 147 -30.77 23.60 -0.47
C PHE A 147 -30.81 23.57 1.08
N GLY A 148 -30.00 24.38 1.76
CA GLY A 148 -29.92 24.37 3.23
C GLY A 148 -29.76 25.76 3.81
N SER A 149 -30.58 26.10 4.81
CA SER A 149 -30.53 27.39 5.52
C SER A 149 -29.29 27.53 6.44
N ARG A 150 -28.41 26.52 6.47
CA ARG A 150 -27.25 26.46 7.37
C ARG A 150 -25.92 26.67 6.63
N ILE A 151 -24.95 27.26 7.31
CA ILE A 151 -23.65 27.65 6.74
C ILE A 151 -22.68 26.47 6.84
N THR A 152 -22.10 26.05 5.71
CA THR A 152 -21.03 25.05 5.67
C THR A 152 -19.68 25.75 5.84
N LYS A 153 -18.81 25.19 6.70
CA LYS A 153 -17.46 25.72 6.94
C LYS A 153 -16.42 24.81 6.31
N PHE A 154 -15.62 25.35 5.39
CA PHE A 154 -14.41 24.68 4.91
C PHE A 154 -13.31 24.86 5.95
N LYS A 155 -12.84 23.77 6.56
CA LYS A 155 -11.99 23.78 7.75
C LYS A 155 -10.50 23.74 7.42
N SER A 156 -10.08 22.83 6.54
CA SER A 156 -8.67 22.69 6.18
C SER A 156 -8.49 22.01 4.83
N LEU A 157 -7.34 22.30 4.23
CA LEU A 157 -6.82 21.67 3.03
C LEU A 157 -5.54 20.91 3.42
N ASP A 158 -5.39 19.70 2.93
CA ASP A 158 -4.16 18.92 3.03
C ASP A 158 -3.72 18.49 1.63
N LEU A 159 -2.43 18.63 1.35
CA LEU A 159 -1.81 18.22 0.11
C LEU A 159 -0.63 17.31 0.46
N ARG A 160 -0.63 16.09 -0.06
CA ARG A 160 0.44 15.12 0.16
C ARG A 160 0.99 14.64 -1.16
N TYR A 161 2.30 14.78 -1.34
CA TYR A 161 3.03 14.15 -2.44
C TYR A 161 3.87 12.99 -1.89
N GLY A 162 3.93 11.88 -2.61
CA GLY A 162 4.77 10.75 -2.29
C GLY A 162 5.30 10.05 -3.53
N TYR A 163 6.61 9.79 -3.54
CA TYR A 163 7.27 8.96 -4.53
C TYR A 163 7.40 7.53 -3.97
N TYR A 164 6.87 6.56 -4.70
CA TYR A 164 6.87 5.14 -4.36
C TYR A 164 7.78 4.37 -5.32
N ARG A 165 8.60 3.47 -4.77
CA ARG A 165 9.44 2.56 -5.54
C ARG A 165 9.48 1.18 -4.88
N GLN A 166 9.29 0.15 -5.67
CA GLN A 166 9.32 -1.25 -5.26
C GLN A 166 10.45 -2.00 -5.97
N SER A 167 10.99 -3.04 -5.33
CA SER A 167 12.07 -3.89 -5.86
C SER A 167 11.68 -4.67 -7.12
N THR A 168 10.39 -4.89 -7.35
CA THR A 168 9.85 -5.52 -8.57
C THR A 168 9.91 -4.62 -9.80
N GLY A 169 10.37 -3.37 -9.66
CA GLY A 169 10.46 -2.38 -10.74
C GLY A 169 9.31 -1.38 -10.79
N LEU A 170 8.27 -1.56 -9.97
CA LEU A 170 7.16 -0.62 -9.90
C LEU A 170 7.58 0.71 -9.27
N THR A 171 7.40 1.81 -10.00
CA THR A 171 7.57 3.17 -9.49
C THR A 171 6.30 3.98 -9.71
N ALA A 172 5.91 4.81 -8.75
CA ALA A 172 4.72 5.64 -8.85
C ALA A 172 4.91 7.00 -8.16
N ASN A 173 4.32 8.04 -8.76
CA ASN A 173 4.14 9.34 -8.14
C ASN A 173 2.69 9.45 -7.65
N VAL A 174 2.50 9.67 -6.35
CA VAL A 174 1.18 9.76 -5.74
C VAL A 174 0.97 11.16 -5.22
N VAL A 175 -0.05 11.85 -5.72
CA VAL A 175 -0.50 13.14 -5.21
C VAL A 175 -1.88 12.92 -4.57
N SER A 176 -2.06 13.39 -3.34
CA SER A 176 -3.30 13.26 -2.58
C SER A 176 -3.74 14.63 -2.07
N PHE A 177 -5.06 14.86 -2.14
CA PHE A 177 -5.70 16.09 -1.70
C PHE A 177 -6.79 15.72 -0.70
N ASP A 178 -6.72 16.25 0.52
CA ASP A 178 -7.74 16.06 1.54
C ASP A 178 -8.41 17.39 1.89
N LEU A 179 -9.74 17.40 1.86
CA LEU A 179 -10.57 18.57 2.14
C LEU A 179 -11.44 18.27 3.35
N ALA A 180 -11.32 19.07 4.42
CA ALA A 180 -12.12 18.90 5.62
C ALA A 180 -13.25 19.94 5.67
N PHE A 181 -14.50 19.49 5.79
CA PHE A 181 -15.67 20.34 5.94
C PHE A 181 -16.37 20.06 7.27
N VAL A 182 -16.95 21.11 7.86
CA VAL A 182 -17.88 20.97 8.98
C VAL A 182 -19.26 21.34 8.45
N MET A 183 -20.13 20.34 8.44
CA MET A 183 -21.55 20.48 8.07
C MET A 183 -22.40 20.49 9.35
N PRO A 184 -23.42 21.34 9.42
CA PRO A 184 -24.33 21.46 10.56
C PRO A 184 -25.52 20.50 10.49
#